data_AF-A0A6A9SPE0-F1
#
_entry.id   AF-A0A6A9SPE0-F1
#
_cell.length_a   1.000
_cell.length_b   1.000
_cell.length_c   1.000
_cell.angle_alpha   90.00
_cell.angle_beta   90.00
_cell.angle_gamma   90.00
#
_symmetry.space_group_name_H-M   'P 1'
#
loop_
_entity.id
_entity.type
_entity.pdbx_description
1 polymer ?
#
loop_
_entity_poly.entity_id
_entity_poly.type
_entity_poly.pdbx_seq_one_letter_code
_entity_poly.pdbx_strand_id
1 'polypeptide(L)' 'MSDFDFEDLLEGSGGAKMKTELPGVEVTTQLPDGDADELEALHRAQLTFALEHAEEAKEASRM' A
#
# COMPACT_ATOMS: atom_id res chain seq x y z
N MET A 1 -9.44 20.90 -3.78
CA MET A 1 -9.40 19.45 -3.55
C MET A 1 -8.37 19.27 -2.46
N SER A 2 -8.81 18.88 -1.27
CA SER A 2 -7.90 18.64 -0.14
C SER A 2 -7.05 17.42 -0.49
N ASP A 3 -5.76 17.65 -0.75
CA ASP A 3 -4.74 16.63 -0.61
C ASP A 3 -4.87 16.11 0.83
N PHE A 4 -5.41 14.93 0.97
CA PHE A 4 -5.47 14.25 2.25
C PHE A 4 -4.06 13.74 2.47
N ASP A 5 -3.23 14.50 3.20
CA ASP A 5 -1.88 14.09 3.56
C ASP A 5 -1.96 12.85 4.44
N PHE A 6 -1.98 11.69 3.79
CA PHE A 6 -1.97 10.38 4.40
C PHE A 6 -0.71 10.20 5.26
N GLU A 7 0.34 10.97 4.94
CA GLU A 7 1.54 11.13 5.75
C GLU A 7 1.22 11.63 7.17
N ASP A 8 0.41 12.69 7.30
CA ASP A 8 0.05 13.32 8.58
C ASP A 8 -0.87 12.43 9.44
N LEU A 9 -1.72 11.60 8.81
CA LEU A 9 -2.55 10.63 9.52
C LEU A 9 -1.73 9.44 10.07
N LEU A 10 -0.65 9.05 9.38
CA LEU A 10 0.18 7.90 9.74
C LEU A 10 1.35 8.25 10.67
N GLU A 11 1.84 9.49 10.67
CA GLU A 11 2.89 9.92 11.61
C GLU A 11 2.43 9.89 13.07
N GLY A 12 1.13 10.00 13.34
CA GLY A 12 0.56 9.94 14.68
C GLY A 12 0.51 8.54 15.32
N SER A 13 0.68 7.47 14.54
CA SER A 13 0.46 6.08 14.99
C SER A 13 1.72 5.30 15.39
N GLY A 14 2.91 5.90 15.36
CA GLY A 14 4.14 5.36 15.97
C GLY A 14 4.66 4.01 15.44
N GLY A 15 4.02 3.44 14.42
CA GLY A 15 4.28 2.11 13.88
C GLY A 15 5.28 2.07 12.74
N ALA A 16 5.86 0.89 12.50
CA ALA A 16 6.69 0.66 11.33
C ALA A 16 5.84 0.76 10.04
N LYS A 17 6.37 1.46 9.04
CA LYS A 17 5.67 1.79 7.77
C LYS A 17 6.52 1.35 6.58
N MET A 18 5.88 0.77 5.56
CA MET A 18 6.47 0.49 4.26
C MET A 18 5.61 1.10 3.16
N LYS A 19 6.27 1.71 2.18
CA LYS A 19 5.63 2.35 1.03
C LYS A 19 6.29 1.84 -0.25
N THR A 20 5.48 1.39 -1.20
CA THR A 20 5.90 1.05 -2.56
C THR A 20 5.06 1.81 -3.56
N GLU A 21 5.74 2.50 -4.47
CA GLU A 21 5.12 3.24 -5.58
C GLU A 21 5.52 2.59 -6.90
N LEU A 22 4.52 2.21 -7.69
CA LEU A 22 4.66 1.68 -9.05
C LEU A 22 3.75 2.50 -9.99
N PRO A 23 4.02 2.53 -11.31
CA PRO A 23 3.17 3.25 -12.24
C PRO A 23 1.70 2.79 -12.16
N GLY A 24 0.82 3.66 -11.65
CA GLY A 24 -0.61 3.38 -11.48
C GLY A 24 -1.00 2.62 -10.21
N VAL A 25 -0.05 2.31 -9.32
CA VAL A 25 -0.30 1.59 -8.06
C VAL A 25 0.53 2.19 -6.93
N GLU A 26 -0.12 2.64 -5.86
CA GLU A 26 0.52 3.07 -4.62
C GLU A 26 0.04 2.19 -3.47
N VAL A 27 0.98 1.56 -2.76
CA VAL A 27 0.68 0.72 -1.60
C VAL A 27 1.44 1.23 -0.40
N THR A 28 0.71 1.58 0.65
CA THR A 28 1.26 1.96 1.94
C THR A 28 0.74 1.01 3.01
N THR A 29 1.66 0.39 3.75
CA THR A 29 1.36 -0.54 4.83
C THR A 29 1.93 0.01 6.12
N GLN A 30 1.12 0.00 7.18
CA GLN A 30 1.57 0.34 8.52
C GLN A 30 1.22 -0.78 9.48
N LEU A 31 2.18 -1.16 10.32
CA LEU A 31 2.01 -2.15 11.36
C LEU A 31 2.52 -1.56 12.70
N PRO A 32 1.62 -1.20 13.62
CA PRO A 32 1.99 -0.51 14.86
C PRO A 32 2.76 -1.36 15.87
N ASP A 33 2.48 -2.67 15.94
CA ASP A 33 3.05 -3.59 16.95
C ASP A 33 3.82 -4.76 16.34
N GLY A 34 4.10 -4.73 15.04
CA GLY A 34 4.73 -5.87 14.35
C GLY A 34 6.19 -5.63 14.02
N ASP A 35 6.92 -6.73 13.91
CA ASP A 35 8.33 -6.71 13.55
C ASP A 35 8.52 -6.41 12.05
N ALA A 36 9.74 -6.02 11.66
CA ALA A 36 10.05 -5.67 10.28
C ALA A 36 9.72 -6.80 9.28
N ASP A 37 9.95 -8.06 9.67
CA ASP A 37 9.65 -9.23 8.83
C ASP A 37 8.15 -9.43 8.63
N GLU A 38 7.34 -9.16 9.66
CA GLU A 38 5.88 -9.24 9.58
C GLU A 38 5.29 -8.12 8.71
N LEU A 39 5.84 -6.91 8.88
CA LEU A 39 5.49 -5.76 8.04
C LEU A 39 5.85 -6.03 6.57
N GLU A 40 7.02 -6.59 6.29
CA GLU A 40 7.44 -6.93 4.94
C GLU A 40 6.52 -7.99 4.32
N ALA A 41 6.22 -9.06 5.07
CA ALA A 41 5.33 -10.12 4.61
C ALA A 41 3.92 -9.58 4.28
N LEU A 42 3.37 -8.73 5.16
CA LEU A 42 2.08 -8.08 4.96
C LEU A 42 2.12 -7.12 3.75
N HIS A 43 3.16 -6.29 3.66
CA HIS A 43 3.32 -5.33 2.58
C HIS A 43 3.42 -6.03 1.23
N ARG A 44 4.16 -7.15 1.15
CA ARG A 44 4.28 -7.95 -0.07
C ARG A 44 2.95 -8.58 -0.49
N ALA A 45 2.16 -9.08 0.46
CA ALA A 45 0.83 -9.61 0.17
C ALA A 45 -0.11 -8.52 -0.38
N GLN A 46 -0.10 -7.33 0.24
CA GLN A 46 -0.89 -6.19 -0.21
C GLN A 46 -0.45 -5.69 -1.59
N LEU A 47 0.86 -5.66 -1.85
CA LEU A 47 1.40 -5.29 -3.16
C LEU A 47 0.99 -6.29 -4.25
N THR A 48 1.04 -7.59 -3.95
CA THR A 48 0.63 -8.64 -4.90
C THR A 48 -0.84 -8.49 -5.26
N PHE A 49 -1.70 -8.31 -4.25
CA PHE A 49 -3.12 -8.07 -4.45
C PHE A 49 -3.37 -6.83 -5.31
N ALA A 50 -2.70 -5.71 -5.03
CA ALA A 50 -2.87 -4.47 -5.79
C ALA A 50 -2.45 -4.63 -7.25
N LEU A 51 -1.38 -5.40 -7.52
CA LEU A 51 -0.91 -5.67 -8.88
C LEU A 51 -1.87 -6.57 -9.67
N GLU A 52 -2.37 -7.65 -9.06
CA GLU A 52 -3.37 -8.53 -9.69
C GLU A 52 -4.63 -7.74 -10.07
N HIS A 53 -5.13 -6.89 -9.17
CA HIS A 53 -6.33 -6.09 -9.43
C HIS A 53 -6.08 -4.97 -10.44
N ALA A 54 -4.87 -4.40 -10.48
CA ALA A 54 -4.50 -3.43 -11.51
C ALA A 54 -4.45 -4.08 -12.90
N GLU A 55 -4.01 -5.34 -13.00
CA GLU A 55 -4.05 -6.12 -14.23
C GLU A 55 -5.49 -6.44 -14.66
N GLU A 56 -6.32 -6.93 -13.74
CA GLU A 56 -7.75 -7.17 -13.98
C GLU A 56 -8.49 -5.90 -14.42
N ALA A 57 -8.24 -4.75 -13.78
CA ALA A 57 -8.86 -3.47 -14.15
C ALA A 57 -8.46 -3.04 -15.56
N LYS A 58 -7.21 -3.30 -15.96
CA LYS A 58 -6.72 -3.03 -17.32
C LYS A 58 -7.33 -3.98 -18.35
N GLU A 59 -7.56 -5.24 -18.00
CA GLU A 59 -8.24 -6.21 -18.86
C GLU A 59 -9.73 -5.91 -18.99
N ALA A 60 -10.40 -5.60 -17.89
CA ALA A 60 -11.82 -5.21 -17.87
C ALA A 60 -12.09 -3.93 -18.65
N SER A 61 -11.15 -2.97 -18.67
CA SER A 61 -11.26 -1.75 -19.48
C SER A 61 -10.99 -1.96 -20.98
N ARG A 62 -10.52 -3.14 -21.40
CA ARG A 62 -10.22 -3.47 -22.81
C ARG A 62 -11.34 -4.21 -23.52
N MET A 63 -12.34 -4.73 -22.81
CA MET A 63 -13.59 -5.29 -23.37
C MET A 63 -14.61 -4.20 -23.67
#